data_AF-A0A3D6BP26-F1
#
_entry.id   AF-A0A3D6BP26-F1
#
_cell.length_a   1.000
_cell.length_b   1.000
_cell.length_c   1.000
_cell.angle_alpha   90.00
_cell.angle_beta   90.00
_cell.angle_gamma   90.00
#
_symmetry.space_group_name_H-M   'P 1'
#
loop_
_entity.id
_entity.type
_entity.pdbx_description
1 polymer ?
#
loop_
_entity_poly.entity_id
_entity_poly.type
_entity_poly.pdbx_seq_one_letter_code
_entity_poly.pdbx_strand_id
1 'polypeptide(L)'
;LNSKLVKENGELKELVYKSGGLYGSAIDEIIKWLELAQDVAENKAQGDAIGLLIEYYKTGDLQTWDDYNVAWTAATEGNVDYINSFIEVYNDPLGYRGSYETIVQVNDFDMSQKMKVLSDNAQWFEDNAPLMDAHKKKNVVGVTYKVVNVAGEAGDASPSTPIGVNLPNANWIRAAVGSKSVSLGNIIEAYNNAGSSDRLKEFVNDEEELQLEEQYGQLADKLHTALHEVIGHASGQLNPGVGETKETLKNYASTLEEGRADLVGLYYLYNPKLQELGLVDDWKAVGKAAYDGYIRNGLMTQLIRLNLGDDVEEAHMRNRQWVSAWVYEKGKADNVIEKITRDGKTYFNINDYDKLHELFGQLLKETQRIKSEGDYKAVETLVETYGVKVDQDLHAEVLERNKQFTSAPYSGFVNPVLVPEMDANGEITAIKVTQPESFPGQMLDYSKHYSFLPEVN
;
A
#
# COMPACT_ATOMS: atom_id res chain seq x y z
N LEU A 1 4.02 10.62 -23.44
CA LEU A 1 4.60 10.34 -22.09
C LEU A 1 5.61 11.40 -21.68
N ASN A 2 6.71 11.59 -22.42
CA ASN A 2 7.85 12.42 -22.04
C ASN A 2 8.06 13.65 -22.94
N SER A 3 6.99 14.34 -23.30
CA SER A 3 7.06 15.48 -24.21
C SER A 3 6.04 16.56 -23.86
N LYS A 4 6.43 17.83 -24.06
CA LYS A 4 5.51 18.96 -24.07
C LYS A 4 5.07 19.20 -25.51
N LEU A 5 3.76 19.12 -25.76
CA LEU A 5 3.18 19.47 -27.06
C LEU A 5 3.04 20.98 -27.13
N VAL A 6 3.69 21.61 -28.11
CA VAL A 6 3.63 23.05 -28.37
C VAL A 6 3.12 23.30 -29.78
N LYS A 7 2.65 24.53 -30.02
CA LYS A 7 2.35 25.03 -31.36
C LYS A 7 3.31 26.16 -31.69
N GLU A 8 4.26 25.88 -32.58
CA GLU A 8 5.26 26.85 -33.05
C GLU A 8 4.99 27.16 -34.51
N ASN A 9 4.83 28.45 -34.86
CA ASN A 9 4.61 28.90 -36.23
C ASN A 9 3.43 28.21 -36.97
N GLY A 10 2.42 27.75 -36.23
CA GLY A 10 1.25 27.08 -36.78
C GLY A 10 1.34 25.55 -36.79
N GLU A 11 2.51 24.97 -36.52
CA GLU A 11 2.76 23.53 -36.52
C GLU A 11 2.81 22.97 -35.10
N LEU A 12 2.28 21.75 -34.91
CA LEU A 12 2.38 21.03 -33.65
C LEU A 12 3.74 20.34 -33.57
N LYS A 13 4.42 20.52 -32.44
CA LYS A 13 5.74 19.95 -32.18
C LYS A 13 5.81 19.41 -30.76
N GLU A 14 6.51 18.30 -30.62
CA GLU A 14 6.86 17.75 -29.31
C GLU A 14 8.25 18.24 -28.88
N LEU A 15 8.30 18.88 -27.72
CA LEU A 15 9.54 19.18 -27.02
C LEU A 15 9.80 18.03 -26.05
N VAL A 16 10.63 17.07 -26.48
CA VAL A 16 10.94 15.86 -25.74
C VAL A 16 11.81 16.18 -24.51
N TYR A 17 11.50 15.54 -23.38
CA TYR A 17 12.24 15.63 -22.13
C TYR A 17 13.45 14.70 -22.20
N LYS A 18 14.64 15.28 -22.41
CA LYS A 18 15.91 14.53 -22.55
C LYS A 18 17.13 15.42 -22.39
N SER A 19 18.31 14.81 -22.28
CA SER A 19 19.59 15.51 -22.40
C SER A 19 19.65 16.34 -23.69
N GLY A 20 20.05 17.61 -23.57
CA GLY A 20 20.04 18.57 -24.67
C GLY A 20 18.65 18.96 -25.21
N GLY A 21 17.57 18.47 -24.61
CA GLY A 21 16.18 18.81 -24.92
C GLY A 21 15.54 19.68 -23.83
N LEU A 22 14.21 19.62 -23.74
CA LEU A 22 13.49 20.30 -22.67
C LEU A 22 13.82 19.63 -21.32
N TYR A 23 14.10 20.42 -20.29
CA TYR A 23 14.60 19.98 -18.98
C TYR A 23 16.01 19.33 -18.98
N GLY A 24 16.76 19.45 -20.08
CA GLY A 24 18.05 18.78 -20.25
C GLY A 24 19.06 19.03 -19.12
N SER A 25 19.14 20.24 -18.56
CA SER A 25 20.10 20.55 -17.49
C SER A 25 19.87 19.76 -16.20
N ALA A 26 18.61 19.48 -15.85
CA ALA A 26 18.30 18.63 -14.70
C ALA A 26 18.49 17.14 -15.06
N ILE A 27 18.12 16.75 -16.28
CA ILE A 27 18.29 15.37 -16.77
C ILE A 27 19.78 14.98 -16.83
N ASP A 28 20.67 15.91 -17.16
CA ASP A 28 22.11 15.65 -17.18
C ASP A 28 22.65 15.34 -15.78
N GLU A 29 22.15 16.00 -14.72
CA GLU A 29 22.49 15.65 -13.33
C GLU A 29 21.88 14.30 -12.92
N ILE A 30 20.66 13.97 -13.39
CA ILE A 30 20.07 12.64 -13.17
C ILE A 30 20.96 11.55 -13.80
N ILE A 31 21.35 11.74 -15.07
CA ILE A 31 22.23 10.80 -15.79
C ILE A 31 23.54 10.59 -15.03
N LYS A 32 24.18 11.66 -14.57
CA LYS A 32 25.43 11.58 -13.80
C LYS A 32 25.29 10.72 -12.54
N TRP A 33 24.20 10.86 -11.78
CA TRP A 33 23.97 10.02 -10.60
C TRP A 33 23.61 8.58 -10.96
N LEU A 34 22.87 8.36 -12.04
CA LEU A 34 22.58 7.01 -12.55
C LEU A 34 23.84 6.29 -13.05
N GLU A 35 24.77 7.00 -13.69
CA GLU A 35 26.06 6.42 -14.11
C GLU A 35 26.87 5.94 -12.90
N LEU A 36 26.92 6.74 -11.82
CA LEU A 36 27.54 6.31 -10.55
C LEU A 36 26.81 5.12 -9.91
N ALA A 37 25.48 5.11 -9.96
CA ALA A 37 24.68 4.00 -9.43
C ALA A 37 24.87 2.71 -10.23
N GLN A 38 25.07 2.81 -11.55
CA GLN A 38 25.33 1.67 -12.43
C GLN A 38 26.62 0.94 -12.04
N ASP A 39 27.68 1.69 -11.69
CA ASP A 39 28.98 1.15 -11.28
C ASP A 39 28.92 0.35 -9.98
N VAL A 40 27.92 0.60 -9.13
CA VAL A 40 27.71 -0.07 -7.85
C VAL A 40 26.44 -0.92 -7.81
N ALA A 41 25.89 -1.27 -8.98
CA ALA A 41 24.73 -2.14 -9.08
C ALA A 41 24.98 -3.49 -8.37
N GLU A 42 23.99 -3.97 -7.63
CA GLU A 42 24.07 -5.22 -6.85
C GLU A 42 24.22 -6.45 -7.75
N ASN A 43 23.75 -6.36 -8.99
CA ASN A 43 23.84 -7.43 -9.99
C ASN A 43 23.76 -6.88 -11.42
N LYS A 44 24.11 -7.74 -12.38
CA LYS A 44 24.14 -7.36 -13.80
C LYS A 44 22.76 -6.92 -14.33
N ALA A 45 21.68 -7.59 -13.92
CA ALA A 45 20.34 -7.26 -14.41
C ALA A 45 19.91 -5.84 -13.99
N GLN A 46 20.18 -5.46 -12.73
CA GLN A 46 19.98 -4.11 -12.24
C GLN A 46 20.86 -3.09 -13.00
N GLY A 47 22.15 -3.38 -13.18
CA GLY A 47 23.07 -2.52 -13.93
C GLY A 47 22.67 -2.34 -15.41
N ASP A 48 22.19 -3.39 -16.07
CA ASP A 48 21.68 -3.34 -17.44
C ASP A 48 20.42 -2.45 -17.54
N ALA A 49 19.50 -2.56 -16.58
CA ALA A 49 18.31 -1.71 -16.51
C ALA A 49 18.67 -0.23 -16.26
N ILE A 50 19.60 0.08 -15.35
CA ILE A 50 20.11 1.45 -15.15
C ILE A 50 20.69 2.01 -16.46
N GLY A 51 21.44 1.18 -17.20
CA GLY A 51 22.00 1.57 -18.50
C GLY A 51 20.94 1.97 -19.53
N LEU A 52 19.84 1.21 -19.62
CA LEU A 52 18.71 1.54 -20.49
C LEU A 52 18.00 2.82 -20.05
N LEU A 53 17.88 3.06 -18.74
CA LEU A 53 17.30 4.31 -18.22
C LEU A 53 18.17 5.52 -18.58
N ILE A 54 19.49 5.39 -18.47
CA ILE A 54 20.44 6.43 -18.90
C ILE A 54 20.28 6.70 -20.40
N GLU A 55 20.21 5.66 -21.22
CA GLU A 55 20.02 5.81 -22.68
C GLU A 55 18.69 6.46 -23.03
N TYR A 56 17.61 6.11 -22.31
CA TYR A 56 16.32 6.76 -22.41
C TYR A 56 16.42 8.26 -22.11
N TYR A 57 17.10 8.66 -21.03
CA TYR A 57 17.28 10.07 -20.71
C TYR A 57 18.16 10.82 -21.73
N LYS A 58 19.14 10.14 -22.34
CA LYS A 58 19.98 10.71 -23.40
C LYS A 58 19.20 10.92 -24.70
N THR A 59 18.33 9.98 -25.07
CA THR A 59 17.69 9.94 -26.40
C THR A 59 16.26 10.49 -26.42
N GLY A 60 15.53 10.33 -25.31
CA GLY A 60 14.10 10.55 -25.17
C GLY A 60 13.24 9.50 -25.89
N ASP A 61 13.81 8.39 -26.35
CA ASP A 61 13.11 7.39 -27.17
C ASP A 61 12.18 6.49 -26.35
N LEU A 62 10.91 6.41 -26.76
CA LEU A 62 9.91 5.61 -26.06
C LEU A 62 10.09 4.11 -26.28
N GLN A 63 10.79 3.66 -27.32
CA GLN A 63 11.14 2.25 -27.43
C GLN A 63 12.19 1.86 -26.38
N THR A 64 13.23 2.69 -26.17
CA THR A 64 14.19 2.48 -25.08
C THR A 64 13.52 2.51 -23.71
N TRP A 65 12.49 3.35 -23.53
CA TRP A 65 11.66 3.33 -22.32
C TRP A 65 10.97 1.98 -22.12
N ASP A 66 10.34 1.43 -23.15
CA ASP A 66 9.72 0.11 -23.09
C ASP A 66 10.74 -0.99 -22.80
N ASP A 67 11.91 -0.95 -23.45
CA ASP A 67 13.00 -1.90 -23.23
C ASP A 67 13.54 -1.81 -21.79
N TYR A 68 13.68 -0.60 -21.25
CA TYR A 68 14.00 -0.35 -19.83
C TYR A 68 12.96 -1.01 -18.93
N ASN A 69 11.67 -0.79 -19.17
CA ASN A 69 10.61 -1.35 -18.32
C ASN A 69 10.59 -2.88 -18.35
N VAL A 70 10.86 -3.50 -19.51
CA VAL A 70 11.01 -4.96 -19.61
C VAL A 70 12.20 -5.44 -18.76
N ALA A 71 13.36 -4.79 -18.89
CA ALA A 71 14.57 -5.16 -18.14
C ALA A 71 14.39 -4.95 -16.62
N TRP A 72 13.86 -3.80 -16.22
CA TRP A 72 13.59 -3.46 -14.82
C TRP A 72 12.59 -4.43 -14.20
N THR A 73 11.50 -4.76 -14.89
CA THR A 73 10.49 -5.72 -14.39
C THR A 73 11.11 -7.09 -14.12
N ALA A 74 12.02 -7.54 -14.98
CA ALA A 74 12.71 -8.83 -14.83
C ALA A 74 13.79 -8.82 -13.74
N ALA A 75 14.40 -7.67 -13.44
CA ALA A 75 15.43 -7.50 -12.42
C ALA A 75 14.82 -7.55 -11.00
N THR A 76 14.64 -8.74 -10.44
CA THR A 76 13.97 -8.95 -9.14
C THR A 76 14.94 -9.26 -8.00
N GLU A 77 16.18 -9.64 -8.31
CA GLU A 77 17.26 -9.88 -7.35
C GLU A 77 17.87 -8.56 -6.85
N GLY A 78 18.36 -8.56 -5.61
CA GLY A 78 18.92 -7.39 -4.94
C GLY A 78 18.04 -6.87 -3.81
N ASN A 79 18.62 -5.96 -3.02
CA ASN A 79 17.98 -5.32 -1.88
C ASN A 79 17.57 -3.88 -2.16
N VAL A 80 18.07 -3.28 -3.23
CA VAL A 80 17.75 -1.91 -3.64
C VAL A 80 16.97 -1.96 -4.94
N ASP A 81 15.85 -1.23 -4.99
CA ASP A 81 15.10 -0.98 -6.21
C ASP A 81 14.79 0.52 -6.31
N TYR A 82 14.34 0.95 -7.47
CA TYR A 82 14.06 2.36 -7.70
C TYR A 82 12.97 2.57 -8.76
N ILE A 83 12.27 3.68 -8.61
CA ILE A 83 11.46 4.30 -9.65
C ILE A 83 12.10 5.66 -9.92
N ASN A 84 12.36 5.99 -11.18
CA ASN A 84 12.97 7.27 -11.58
C ASN A 84 12.65 7.55 -13.06
N SER A 85 11.57 8.27 -13.35
CA SER A 85 11.20 8.74 -14.70
C SER A 85 9.93 9.59 -14.70
N PHE A 86 9.40 9.87 -15.88
CA PHE A 86 8.05 10.37 -16.12
C PHE A 86 7.07 9.18 -16.14
N ILE A 87 6.35 8.95 -15.05
CA ILE A 87 5.63 7.69 -14.81
C ILE A 87 4.11 7.87 -14.93
N GLU A 88 3.51 8.60 -14.00
CA GLU A 88 2.06 8.66 -13.83
C GLU A 88 1.43 9.81 -14.60
N VAL A 89 0.30 9.55 -15.23
CA VAL A 89 -0.35 10.51 -16.16
C VAL A 89 -1.51 11.28 -15.53
N TYR A 90 -1.70 11.17 -14.22
CA TYR A 90 -2.85 11.74 -13.50
C TYR A 90 -2.96 13.27 -13.61
N ASN A 91 -1.83 13.94 -13.73
CA ASN A 91 -1.76 15.40 -13.81
C ASN A 91 -2.01 15.94 -15.23
N ASP A 92 -2.04 15.08 -16.25
CA ASP A 92 -2.46 15.47 -17.60
C ASP A 92 -3.99 15.29 -17.74
N PRO A 93 -4.77 16.33 -18.03
CA PRO A 93 -6.22 16.19 -18.21
C PRO A 93 -6.61 15.25 -19.36
N LEU A 94 -5.69 14.94 -20.28
CA LEU A 94 -5.88 13.94 -21.33
C LEU A 94 -5.23 12.58 -21.03
N GLY A 95 -4.46 12.47 -19.94
CA GLY A 95 -3.82 11.23 -19.51
C GLY A 95 -2.68 10.73 -20.41
N TYR A 96 -1.92 11.62 -21.06
CA TYR A 96 -0.84 11.21 -21.97
C TYR A 96 0.58 11.53 -21.48
N ARG A 97 0.75 12.58 -20.65
CA ARG A 97 2.06 13.05 -20.16
C ARG A 97 2.30 12.58 -18.74
N GLY A 98 3.44 11.95 -18.52
CA GLY A 98 3.87 11.49 -17.21
C GLY A 98 4.44 12.63 -16.38
N SER A 99 4.09 12.71 -15.10
CA SER A 99 4.81 13.50 -14.10
C SER A 99 6.13 12.82 -13.74
N TYR A 100 7.18 13.63 -13.50
CA TYR A 100 8.45 13.11 -13.02
C TYR A 100 8.29 12.64 -11.56
N GLU A 101 8.74 11.44 -11.24
CA GLU A 101 8.80 10.92 -9.88
C GLU A 101 10.07 10.12 -9.64
N THR A 102 10.48 10.07 -8.37
CA THR A 102 11.55 9.19 -7.90
C THR A 102 11.18 8.58 -6.57
N ILE A 103 11.38 7.27 -6.43
CA ILE A 103 11.26 6.54 -5.16
C ILE A 103 12.43 5.56 -5.09
N VAL A 104 13.38 5.80 -4.19
CA VAL A 104 14.47 4.85 -3.91
C VAL A 104 14.04 3.93 -2.78
N GLN A 105 14.12 2.62 -3.00
CA GLN A 105 13.50 1.60 -2.17
C GLN A 105 14.56 0.61 -1.70
N VAL A 106 14.48 0.20 -0.44
CA VAL A 106 15.30 -0.86 0.14
C VAL A 106 14.37 -1.93 0.69
N ASN A 107 14.63 -3.21 0.44
CA ASN A 107 13.82 -4.29 1.02
C ASN A 107 13.66 -4.10 2.53
N ASP A 108 12.43 -4.26 3.03
CA ASP A 108 12.22 -4.43 4.46
C ASP A 108 12.63 -5.86 4.82
N PHE A 109 13.81 -5.99 5.44
CA PHE A 109 14.38 -7.31 5.77
C PHE A 109 13.57 -8.06 6.82
N ASP A 110 12.97 -7.37 7.78
CA ASP A 110 12.13 -7.99 8.81
C ASP A 110 10.83 -8.50 8.18
N MET A 111 10.18 -7.66 7.39
CA MET A 111 8.97 -8.06 6.67
C MET A 111 9.25 -9.17 5.65
N SER A 112 10.37 -9.08 4.92
CA SER A 112 10.77 -10.11 3.95
C SER A 112 10.96 -11.48 4.61
N GLN A 113 11.53 -11.52 5.82
CA GLN A 113 11.65 -12.77 6.58
C GLN A 113 10.28 -13.32 6.99
N LYS A 114 9.38 -12.47 7.49
CA LYS A 114 8.01 -12.86 7.87
C LYS A 114 7.23 -13.37 6.66
N MET A 115 7.25 -12.64 5.56
CA MET A 115 6.63 -13.04 4.29
C MET A 115 7.18 -14.34 3.74
N LYS A 116 8.49 -14.58 3.86
CA LYS A 116 9.10 -15.86 3.47
C LYS A 116 8.54 -17.02 4.29
N VAL A 117 8.47 -16.89 5.61
CA VAL A 117 7.89 -17.93 6.48
C VAL A 117 6.44 -18.21 6.09
N LEU A 118 5.64 -17.17 5.81
CA LEU A 118 4.26 -17.33 5.35
C LEU A 118 4.20 -18.05 4.00
N SER A 119 4.98 -17.61 3.01
CA SER A 119 5.01 -18.18 1.66
C SER A 119 5.45 -19.66 1.66
N ASP A 120 6.47 -20.01 2.44
CA ASP A 120 6.94 -21.39 2.61
C ASP A 120 5.86 -22.30 3.23
N ASN A 121 4.90 -21.71 3.96
CA ASN A 121 3.79 -22.41 4.60
C ASN A 121 2.44 -22.16 3.90
N ALA A 122 2.42 -21.56 2.70
CA ALA A 122 1.19 -21.13 2.03
C ALA A 122 0.17 -22.26 1.85
N GLN A 123 0.63 -23.49 1.57
CA GLN A 123 -0.24 -24.64 1.45
C GLN A 123 -0.95 -24.99 2.76
N TRP A 124 -0.28 -24.84 3.92
CA TRP A 124 -0.92 -25.07 5.21
C TRP A 124 -2.07 -24.09 5.43
N PHE A 125 -1.87 -22.82 5.08
CA PHE A 125 -2.92 -21.81 5.18
C PHE A 125 -4.08 -22.09 4.21
N GLU A 126 -3.83 -22.58 3.00
CA GLU A 126 -4.92 -22.98 2.09
C GLU A 126 -5.71 -24.17 2.63
N ASP A 127 -5.01 -25.22 3.06
CA ASP A 127 -5.62 -26.47 3.52
C ASP A 127 -6.49 -26.24 4.76
N ASN A 128 -6.07 -25.34 5.66
CA ASN A 128 -6.75 -25.02 6.90
C ASN A 128 -7.71 -23.82 6.80
N ALA A 129 -7.83 -23.18 5.63
CA ALA A 129 -8.74 -22.06 5.46
C ALA A 129 -10.21 -22.53 5.56
N PRO A 130 -11.12 -21.70 6.09
CA PRO A 130 -12.54 -22.05 6.25
C PRO A 130 -13.32 -22.02 4.92
N LEU A 131 -12.63 -22.22 3.80
CA LEU A 131 -13.22 -22.25 2.46
C LEU A 131 -13.96 -23.57 2.22
N MET A 132 -14.83 -23.60 1.21
CA MET A 132 -15.35 -24.86 0.69
C MET A 132 -14.23 -25.66 0.03
N ASP A 133 -14.19 -26.98 0.20
CA ASP A 133 -13.12 -27.82 -0.36
C ASP A 133 -12.97 -27.67 -1.88
N ALA A 134 -14.08 -27.48 -2.61
CA ALA A 134 -14.06 -27.23 -4.05
C ALA A 134 -13.34 -25.93 -4.46
N HIS A 135 -13.34 -24.93 -3.56
CA HIS A 135 -12.72 -23.63 -3.78
C HIS A 135 -11.28 -23.56 -3.28
N LYS A 136 -10.74 -24.64 -2.68
CA LYS A 136 -9.34 -24.71 -2.26
C LYS A 136 -8.43 -25.13 -3.40
N LYS A 137 -7.28 -24.48 -3.53
CA LYS A 137 -6.20 -24.87 -4.45
C LYS A 137 -5.48 -26.12 -3.94
N LYS A 138 -5.27 -27.07 -4.84
CA LYS A 138 -4.48 -28.28 -4.54
C LYS A 138 -2.99 -27.99 -4.32
N ASN A 139 -2.46 -27.00 -5.03
CA ASN A 139 -1.08 -26.54 -4.90
C ASN A 139 -1.10 -25.01 -4.93
N VAL A 140 -0.81 -24.39 -3.80
CA VAL A 140 -0.61 -22.94 -3.68
C VAL A 140 0.88 -22.65 -3.77
N VAL A 141 1.21 -21.68 -4.61
CA VAL A 141 2.50 -21.01 -4.58
C VAL A 141 2.24 -19.64 -3.99
N GLY A 142 2.93 -19.29 -2.89
CA GLY A 142 2.81 -17.97 -2.30
C GLY A 142 3.19 -16.89 -3.30
N VAL A 143 2.52 -15.74 -3.26
CA VAL A 143 2.86 -14.61 -4.11
C VAL A 143 4.13 -13.95 -3.58
N THR A 144 5.08 -13.66 -4.47
CA THR A 144 6.22 -12.81 -4.13
C THR A 144 5.76 -11.36 -4.10
N TYR A 145 5.40 -10.88 -2.91
CA TYR A 145 5.10 -9.48 -2.64
C TYR A 145 6.30 -8.84 -1.93
N LYS A 146 6.65 -7.60 -2.30
CA LYS A 146 7.76 -6.87 -1.66
C LYS A 146 7.22 -5.73 -0.82
N VAL A 147 7.56 -5.74 0.47
CA VAL A 147 7.47 -4.55 1.32
C VAL A 147 8.85 -3.93 1.37
N VAL A 148 8.90 -2.62 1.17
CA VAL A 148 10.14 -1.86 1.06
C VAL A 148 10.11 -0.66 2.00
N ASN A 149 11.28 -0.25 2.44
CA ASN A 149 11.55 1.01 3.08
C ASN A 149 11.95 2.04 2.01
N VAL A 150 11.28 3.17 2.00
CA VAL A 150 11.64 4.33 1.20
C VAL A 150 12.89 4.98 1.79
N ALA A 151 13.95 5.07 1.00
CA ALA A 151 15.20 5.75 1.37
C ALA A 151 15.19 7.24 0.97
N GLY A 152 14.43 7.61 -0.05
CA GLY A 152 14.24 9.00 -0.48
C GLY A 152 13.32 9.11 -1.69
N GLU A 153 12.59 10.23 -1.76
CA GLU A 153 11.58 10.51 -2.79
C GLU A 153 11.81 11.87 -3.46
N ALA A 154 11.38 12.01 -4.72
CA ALA A 154 11.37 13.30 -5.42
C ALA A 154 10.24 13.36 -6.45
N GLY A 155 9.97 14.56 -6.96
CA GLY A 155 8.92 14.76 -7.97
C GLY A 155 7.53 14.51 -7.39
N ASP A 156 6.67 13.85 -8.16
CA ASP A 156 5.27 13.59 -7.79
C ASP A 156 5.10 12.63 -6.59
N ALA A 157 6.18 12.01 -6.14
CA ALA A 157 6.23 11.18 -4.94
C ALA A 157 6.68 11.95 -3.68
N SER A 158 6.93 13.27 -3.73
CA SER A 158 7.33 14.05 -2.54
C SER A 158 6.84 15.50 -2.58
N PRO A 159 6.36 16.07 -1.45
CA PRO A 159 6.32 15.48 -0.11
C PRO A 159 5.09 14.58 0.12
N SER A 160 4.11 14.58 -0.78
CA SER A 160 2.98 13.65 -0.74
C SER A 160 3.35 12.42 -1.55
N THR A 161 3.33 11.24 -0.93
CA THR A 161 3.74 9.99 -1.57
C THR A 161 2.59 8.96 -1.56
N PRO A 162 2.53 8.03 -2.54
CA PRO A 162 1.69 6.85 -2.41
C PRO A 162 2.10 5.98 -1.21
N ILE A 163 1.27 5.01 -0.85
CA ILE A 163 1.61 3.97 0.15
C ILE A 163 2.00 2.63 -0.51
N GLY A 164 1.83 2.53 -1.83
CA GLY A 164 2.18 1.39 -2.63
C GLY A 164 2.17 1.72 -4.11
N VAL A 165 2.89 0.96 -4.91
CA VAL A 165 3.13 1.25 -6.34
C VAL A 165 3.08 -0.05 -7.14
N ASN A 166 2.52 -0.02 -8.35
CA ASN A 166 2.42 -1.19 -9.21
C ASN A 166 2.77 -0.87 -10.66
N LEU A 167 4.01 -1.18 -11.05
CA LEU A 167 4.60 -0.77 -12.33
C LEU A 167 5.13 -1.99 -13.12
N PRO A 168 5.30 -1.88 -14.45
CA PRO A 168 5.06 -0.69 -15.29
C PRO A 168 3.59 -0.49 -15.65
N ASN A 169 3.28 0.70 -16.20
CA ASN A 169 1.94 1.07 -16.67
C ASN A 169 1.56 0.44 -18.03
N ALA A 170 2.54 0.01 -18.83
CA ALA A 170 2.29 -0.58 -20.15
C ALA A 170 1.67 -1.99 -20.02
N ASN A 171 0.38 -2.11 -20.33
CA ASN A 171 -0.38 -3.36 -20.22
C ASN A 171 0.24 -4.55 -20.96
N TRP A 172 0.89 -4.31 -22.10
CA TRP A 172 1.53 -5.38 -22.86
C TRP A 172 2.76 -5.94 -22.13
N ILE A 173 3.55 -5.10 -21.45
CA ILE A 173 4.70 -5.53 -20.63
C ILE A 173 4.17 -6.32 -19.43
N ARG A 174 3.11 -5.82 -18.79
CA ARG A 174 2.43 -6.52 -17.68
C ARG A 174 1.98 -7.92 -18.07
N ALA A 175 1.44 -8.07 -19.27
CA ALA A 175 0.97 -9.35 -19.79
C ALA A 175 2.12 -10.28 -20.23
N ALA A 176 3.21 -9.74 -20.78
CA ALA A 176 4.29 -10.53 -21.36
C ALA A 176 5.40 -10.89 -20.36
N VAL A 177 5.70 -10.00 -19.42
CA VAL A 177 6.84 -10.07 -18.49
C VAL A 177 6.37 -10.07 -17.03
N GLY A 178 5.33 -9.30 -16.72
CA GLY A 178 4.79 -9.15 -15.37
C GLY A 178 4.84 -7.72 -14.87
N SER A 179 4.68 -7.55 -13.56
CA SER A 179 4.73 -6.25 -12.89
C SER A 179 5.38 -6.39 -11.52
N LYS A 180 5.96 -5.31 -11.00
CA LYS A 180 6.41 -5.19 -9.62
C LYS A 180 5.36 -4.41 -8.84
N SER A 181 4.80 -5.04 -7.81
CA SER A 181 3.92 -4.40 -6.82
C SER A 181 4.67 -4.29 -5.51
N VAL A 182 4.75 -3.08 -4.96
CA VAL A 182 5.48 -2.79 -3.72
C VAL A 182 4.60 -2.01 -2.77
N SER A 183 4.72 -2.31 -1.47
CA SER A 183 4.17 -1.50 -0.39
C SER A 183 5.29 -0.72 0.29
N LEU A 184 5.08 0.58 0.50
CA LEU A 184 6.04 1.49 1.12
C LEU A 184 5.86 1.42 2.65
N GLY A 185 6.46 0.40 3.25
CA GLY A 185 6.21 -0.02 4.63
C GLY A 185 6.49 1.08 5.67
N ASN A 186 7.60 1.79 5.54
CA ASN A 186 7.94 2.89 6.46
C ASN A 186 7.05 4.14 6.27
N ILE A 187 6.50 4.36 5.08
CA ILE A 187 5.52 5.44 4.84
C ILE A 187 4.20 5.08 5.53
N ILE A 188 3.71 3.84 5.36
CA ILE A 188 2.51 3.35 6.05
C ILE A 188 2.70 3.41 7.57
N GLU A 189 3.85 2.96 8.06
CA GLU A 189 4.21 3.03 9.48
C GLU A 189 4.20 4.48 9.98
N ALA A 190 4.79 5.41 9.22
CA ALA A 190 4.79 6.82 9.58
C ALA A 190 3.37 7.42 9.57
N TYR A 191 2.50 7.05 8.62
CA TYR A 191 1.08 7.45 8.65
C TYR A 191 0.36 6.95 9.90
N ASN A 192 0.52 5.67 10.23
CA ASN A 192 -0.14 5.06 11.40
C ASN A 192 0.35 5.71 12.70
N ASN A 193 1.63 6.08 12.78
CA ASN A 193 2.25 6.69 13.96
C ASN A 193 2.20 8.23 14.00
N ALA A 194 1.86 8.90 12.90
CA ALA A 194 1.71 10.36 12.86
C ALA A 194 0.40 10.83 13.53
N GLY A 195 -0.56 9.93 13.76
CA GLY A 195 -1.68 10.20 14.64
C GLY A 195 -1.17 10.52 16.05
N SER A 196 -1.73 11.55 16.70
CA SER A 196 -1.43 11.73 18.12
C SER A 196 -1.90 10.49 18.88
N SER A 197 -1.11 10.01 19.84
CA SER A 197 -1.58 9.01 20.81
C SER A 197 -2.88 9.47 21.50
N ASP A 198 -3.11 10.78 21.56
CA ASP A 198 -4.36 11.38 22.01
C ASP A 198 -5.57 11.06 21.10
N ARG A 199 -5.38 10.93 19.78
CA ARG A 199 -6.45 10.47 18.89
C ARG A 199 -6.78 9.02 19.17
N LEU A 200 -5.79 8.16 19.35
CA LEU A 200 -6.03 6.77 19.72
C LEU A 200 -6.84 6.72 21.02
N LYS A 201 -6.38 7.39 22.07
CA LYS A 201 -7.06 7.50 23.38
C LYS A 201 -8.49 8.01 23.31
N GLU A 202 -8.79 8.90 22.35
CA GLU A 202 -10.14 9.42 22.16
C GLU A 202 -11.12 8.38 21.61
N PHE A 203 -10.66 7.42 20.80
CA PHE A 203 -11.51 6.49 20.07
C PHE A 203 -11.46 5.03 20.56
N VAL A 204 -10.43 4.63 21.31
CA VAL A 204 -10.41 3.33 22.00
C VAL A 204 -11.47 3.25 23.10
N ASN A 205 -12.01 2.06 23.33
CA ASN A 205 -13.01 1.82 24.34
C ASN A 205 -12.41 1.86 25.77
N ASP A 206 -11.24 1.31 25.99
CA ASP A 206 -10.68 1.24 27.33
C ASP A 206 -9.14 1.18 27.33
N GLU A 207 -8.60 1.09 28.54
CA GLU A 207 -7.17 1.04 28.79
C GLU A 207 -6.53 -0.29 28.34
N GLU A 208 -7.28 -1.39 28.29
CA GLU A 208 -6.77 -2.67 27.77
C GLU A 208 -6.57 -2.57 26.25
N GLU A 209 -7.56 -2.05 25.52
CA GLU A 209 -7.43 -1.79 24.07
C GLU A 209 -6.26 -0.84 23.78
N LEU A 210 -6.14 0.24 24.55
CA LEU A 210 -5.04 1.21 24.39
C LEU A 210 -3.67 0.54 24.55
N GLN A 211 -3.48 -0.25 25.61
CA GLN A 211 -2.20 -0.92 25.89
C GLN A 211 -1.88 -1.98 24.85
N LEU A 212 -2.89 -2.72 24.38
CA LEU A 212 -2.72 -3.71 23.31
C LEU A 212 -2.31 -3.03 22.00
N GLU A 213 -2.94 -1.93 21.63
CA GLU A 213 -2.56 -1.16 20.44
C GLU A 213 -1.13 -0.60 20.55
N GLU A 214 -0.79 0.03 21.67
CA GLU A 214 0.55 0.60 21.89
C GLU A 214 1.65 -0.48 21.87
N GLN A 215 1.35 -1.68 22.37
CA GLN A 215 2.33 -2.76 22.44
C GLN A 215 2.41 -3.61 21.16
N TYR A 216 1.27 -3.88 20.51
CA TYR A 216 1.17 -4.87 19.44
C TYR A 216 0.60 -4.35 18.13
N GLY A 217 -0.03 -3.17 18.09
CA GLY A 217 -0.72 -2.64 16.90
C GLY A 217 0.15 -2.57 15.65
N GLN A 218 1.38 -2.07 15.78
CA GLN A 218 2.33 -2.02 14.65
C GLN A 218 2.71 -3.42 14.11
N LEU A 219 2.90 -4.39 15.00
CA LEU A 219 3.21 -5.77 14.61
C LEU A 219 1.98 -6.43 13.97
N ALA A 220 0.80 -6.19 14.53
CA ALA A 220 -0.48 -6.65 14.01
C ALA A 220 -0.72 -6.12 12.59
N ASP A 221 -0.56 -4.82 12.34
CA ASP A 221 -0.69 -4.20 11.02
C ASP A 221 0.27 -4.84 10.00
N LYS A 222 1.55 -4.94 10.38
CA LYS A 222 2.59 -5.53 9.53
C LYS A 222 2.26 -6.98 9.14
N LEU A 223 1.83 -7.79 10.11
CA LEU A 223 1.45 -9.18 9.84
C LEU A 223 0.11 -9.30 9.11
N HIS A 224 -0.84 -8.39 9.34
CA HIS A 224 -2.09 -8.32 8.58
C HIS A 224 -1.80 -8.10 7.10
N THR A 225 -0.99 -7.09 6.78
CA THR A 225 -0.56 -6.82 5.40
C THR A 225 0.18 -8.03 4.83
N ALA A 226 1.10 -8.65 5.58
CA ALA A 226 1.82 -9.82 5.09
C ALA A 226 0.89 -11.01 4.77
N LEU A 227 -0.08 -11.28 5.63
CA LEU A 227 -1.07 -12.33 5.39
C LEU A 227 -2.02 -11.98 4.24
N HIS A 228 -2.50 -10.74 4.17
CA HIS A 228 -3.34 -10.23 3.09
C HIS A 228 -2.67 -10.43 1.72
N GLU A 229 -1.41 -10.00 1.60
CA GLU A 229 -0.71 -9.97 0.32
C GLU A 229 -0.19 -11.37 -0.10
N VAL A 230 0.43 -12.10 0.83
CA VAL A 230 1.12 -13.37 0.52
C VAL A 230 0.16 -14.55 0.51
N ILE A 231 -0.83 -14.56 1.41
CA ILE A 231 -1.77 -15.67 1.59
C ILE A 231 -3.16 -15.31 1.06
N GLY A 232 -3.65 -14.11 1.38
CA GLY A 232 -4.96 -13.60 0.99
C GLY A 232 -5.13 -13.70 -0.51
N HIS A 233 -4.49 -12.84 -1.30
CA HIS A 233 -4.61 -12.86 -2.77
C HIS A 233 -4.18 -14.19 -3.44
N ALA A 234 -3.28 -14.94 -2.81
CA ALA A 234 -2.82 -16.24 -3.31
C ALA A 234 -3.84 -17.38 -3.12
N SER A 235 -4.72 -17.27 -2.12
CA SER A 235 -5.63 -18.35 -1.71
C SER A 235 -6.88 -18.46 -2.58
N GLY A 236 -7.46 -19.66 -2.60
CA GLY A 236 -8.73 -19.95 -3.26
C GLY A 236 -8.67 -19.99 -4.80
N GLN A 237 -9.64 -20.66 -5.41
CA GLN A 237 -9.76 -20.80 -6.87
C GLN A 237 -11.18 -20.58 -7.39
N LEU A 238 -11.30 -20.19 -8.66
CA LEU A 238 -12.58 -20.09 -9.37
C LEU A 238 -13.11 -21.48 -9.76
N ASN A 239 -14.42 -21.61 -9.87
CA ASN A 239 -15.03 -22.82 -10.42
C ASN A 239 -14.77 -22.94 -11.93
N PRO A 240 -14.65 -24.16 -12.48
CA PRO A 240 -14.46 -24.35 -13.91
C PRO A 240 -15.55 -23.65 -14.73
N GLY A 241 -15.14 -22.78 -15.67
CA GLY A 241 -16.04 -22.05 -16.56
C GLY A 241 -16.56 -20.72 -16.02
N VAL A 242 -16.19 -20.32 -14.80
CA VAL A 242 -16.44 -18.97 -14.27
C VAL A 242 -15.37 -18.02 -14.80
N GLY A 243 -15.78 -16.87 -15.34
CA GLY A 243 -14.88 -15.83 -15.83
C GLY A 243 -14.12 -15.12 -14.69
N GLU A 244 -13.15 -14.29 -15.05
CA GLU A 244 -12.33 -13.60 -14.04
C GLU A 244 -13.19 -12.69 -13.15
N THR A 245 -12.75 -12.44 -11.91
CA THR A 245 -13.51 -11.66 -10.91
C THR A 245 -13.94 -10.29 -11.45
N LYS A 246 -13.08 -9.63 -12.23
CA LYS A 246 -13.39 -8.34 -12.87
C LYS A 246 -14.54 -8.43 -13.87
N GLU A 247 -14.67 -9.54 -14.59
CA GLU A 247 -15.70 -9.76 -15.61
C GLU A 247 -17.04 -10.12 -14.96
N THR A 248 -17.00 -10.97 -13.93
CA THR A 248 -18.19 -11.50 -13.26
C THR A 248 -18.78 -10.52 -12.26
N LEU A 249 -17.95 -9.84 -11.47
CA LEU A 249 -18.37 -8.96 -10.37
C LEU A 249 -18.31 -7.46 -10.70
N LYS A 250 -17.70 -7.10 -11.83
CA LYS A 250 -17.68 -5.74 -12.40
C LYS A 250 -17.20 -4.69 -11.38
N ASN A 251 -18.03 -3.70 -11.06
CA ASN A 251 -17.74 -2.61 -10.14
C ASN A 251 -17.51 -3.07 -8.69
N TYR A 252 -17.91 -4.29 -8.32
CA TYR A 252 -17.67 -4.84 -6.99
C TYR A 252 -16.43 -5.72 -6.89
N ALA A 253 -15.73 -5.97 -8.00
CA ALA A 253 -14.60 -6.90 -8.04
C ALA A 253 -13.48 -6.47 -7.08
N SER A 254 -13.06 -5.20 -7.12
CA SER A 254 -11.98 -4.70 -6.25
C SER A 254 -12.36 -4.77 -4.78
N THR A 255 -13.52 -4.23 -4.38
CA THR A 255 -13.91 -4.23 -2.97
C THR A 255 -14.11 -5.64 -2.39
N LEU A 256 -14.60 -6.60 -3.19
CA LEU A 256 -14.69 -7.99 -2.74
C LEU A 256 -13.30 -8.63 -2.60
N GLU A 257 -12.43 -8.45 -3.58
CA GLU A 257 -11.10 -9.07 -3.56
C GLU A 257 -10.29 -8.60 -2.34
N GLU A 258 -10.31 -7.29 -2.09
CA GLU A 258 -9.63 -6.69 -0.94
C GLU A 258 -10.20 -7.17 0.39
N GLY A 259 -11.53 -7.16 0.57
CA GLY A 259 -12.12 -7.62 1.82
C GLY A 259 -11.97 -9.13 2.05
N ARG A 260 -11.91 -9.93 0.98
CA ARG A 260 -11.58 -11.36 1.07
C ARG A 260 -10.14 -11.56 1.55
N ALA A 261 -9.18 -10.81 1.01
CA ALA A 261 -7.79 -10.88 1.45
C ALA A 261 -7.62 -10.36 2.89
N ASP A 262 -8.32 -9.28 3.27
CA ASP A 262 -8.39 -8.80 4.66
C ASP A 262 -8.93 -9.87 5.61
N LEU A 263 -9.98 -10.58 5.22
CA LEU A 263 -10.58 -11.67 6.00
C LEU A 263 -9.62 -12.85 6.19
N VAL A 264 -8.80 -13.18 5.18
CA VAL A 264 -7.72 -14.17 5.35
C VAL A 264 -6.71 -13.68 6.38
N GLY A 265 -6.30 -12.41 6.30
CA GLY A 265 -5.42 -11.77 7.28
C GLY A 265 -6.00 -11.83 8.69
N LEU A 266 -7.23 -11.37 8.88
CA LEU A 266 -7.93 -11.37 10.18
C LEU A 266 -8.11 -12.78 10.73
N TYR A 267 -8.50 -13.74 9.90
CA TYR A 267 -8.67 -15.13 10.35
C TYR A 267 -7.35 -15.71 10.89
N TYR A 268 -6.24 -15.49 10.20
CA TYR A 268 -4.96 -16.06 10.61
C TYR A 268 -4.16 -15.24 11.63
N LEU A 269 -4.44 -13.95 11.80
CA LEU A 269 -3.84 -13.13 12.86
C LEU A 269 -4.20 -13.64 14.26
N TYR A 270 -5.44 -14.08 14.44
CA TYR A 270 -5.91 -14.66 15.69
C TYR A 270 -5.76 -16.20 15.65
N ASN A 271 -4.56 -16.68 15.27
CA ASN A 271 -4.28 -18.12 15.16
C ASN A 271 -2.93 -18.49 15.81
N PRO A 272 -2.87 -19.56 16.64
CA PRO A 272 -1.63 -20.00 17.28
C PRO A 272 -0.52 -20.39 16.29
N LYS A 273 -0.87 -20.67 15.03
CA LYS A 273 0.11 -21.02 14.01
C LYS A 273 1.17 -19.93 13.82
N LEU A 274 0.82 -18.66 13.98
CA LEU A 274 1.79 -17.56 13.85
C LEU A 274 2.90 -17.67 14.91
N GLN A 275 2.55 -18.03 16.14
CA GLN A 275 3.52 -18.25 17.21
C GLN A 275 4.31 -19.54 16.98
N GLU A 276 3.68 -20.62 16.51
CA GLU A 276 4.38 -21.87 16.15
C GLU A 276 5.42 -21.65 15.04
N LEU A 277 5.16 -20.73 14.12
CA LEU A 277 6.07 -20.33 13.04
C LEU A 277 7.12 -19.30 13.48
N GLY A 278 7.07 -18.84 14.74
CA GLY A 278 8.01 -17.85 15.28
C GLY A 278 7.80 -16.42 14.77
N LEU A 279 6.60 -16.10 14.26
CA LEU A 279 6.26 -14.76 13.74
C LEU A 279 5.85 -13.79 14.86
N VAL A 280 5.38 -14.31 15.99
CA VAL A 280 4.92 -13.56 17.16
C VAL A 280 5.23 -14.34 18.44
N ASP A 281 5.41 -13.65 19.56
CA ASP A 281 5.60 -14.27 20.87
C ASP A 281 4.27 -14.53 21.60
N ASP A 282 3.25 -13.69 21.34
CA ASP A 282 1.89 -13.79 21.89
C ASP A 282 0.88 -13.56 20.78
N TRP A 283 0.49 -14.64 20.09
CA TRP A 283 -0.48 -14.56 18.98
C TRP A 283 -1.84 -14.03 19.43
N LYS A 284 -2.22 -14.26 20.69
CA LYS A 284 -3.54 -13.89 21.18
C LYS A 284 -3.62 -12.39 21.41
N ALA A 285 -2.60 -11.79 22.02
CA ALA A 285 -2.54 -10.34 22.21
C ALA A 285 -2.42 -9.59 20.87
N VAL A 286 -1.59 -10.09 19.94
CA VAL A 286 -1.47 -9.52 18.59
C VAL A 286 -2.80 -9.60 17.83
N GLY A 287 -3.47 -10.75 17.85
CA GLY A 287 -4.75 -10.91 17.18
C GLY A 287 -5.87 -10.06 17.80
N LYS A 288 -5.87 -9.85 19.13
CA LYS A 288 -6.81 -8.92 19.78
C LYS A 288 -6.60 -7.49 19.31
N ALA A 289 -5.36 -7.00 19.36
CA ALA A 289 -5.01 -5.65 18.89
C ALA A 289 -5.47 -5.44 17.43
N ALA A 290 -5.21 -6.43 16.56
CA ALA A 290 -5.68 -6.40 15.17
C ALA A 290 -7.20 -6.29 15.06
N TYR A 291 -7.95 -7.08 15.84
CA TYR A 291 -9.42 -7.09 15.77
C TYR A 291 -10.01 -5.79 16.29
N ASP A 292 -9.52 -5.28 17.42
CA ASP A 292 -9.97 -4.01 17.99
C ASP A 292 -9.71 -2.86 17.01
N GLY A 293 -8.48 -2.78 16.49
CA GLY A 293 -8.10 -1.80 15.46
C GLY A 293 -8.97 -1.88 14.21
N TYR A 294 -9.22 -3.09 13.68
CA TYR A 294 -10.02 -3.29 12.47
C TYR A 294 -11.49 -2.91 12.67
N ILE A 295 -12.11 -3.32 13.78
CA ILE A 295 -13.51 -2.99 14.10
C ILE A 295 -13.67 -1.49 14.39
N ARG A 296 -12.77 -0.89 15.18
CA ARG A 296 -12.75 0.56 15.44
C ARG A 296 -12.53 1.36 14.15
N ASN A 297 -11.72 0.86 13.22
CA ASN A 297 -11.55 1.48 11.91
C ASN A 297 -12.81 1.37 11.07
N GLY A 298 -13.27 0.15 10.79
CA GLY A 298 -14.35 -0.15 9.87
C GLY A 298 -15.70 0.43 10.28
N LEU A 299 -16.03 0.45 11.57
CA LEU A 299 -17.31 0.95 12.08
C LEU A 299 -17.32 2.43 12.44
N MET A 300 -16.16 3.09 12.58
CA MET A 300 -16.12 4.43 13.19
C MET A 300 -15.00 5.33 12.66
N THR A 301 -13.74 5.02 12.94
CA THR A 301 -12.66 6.02 12.78
C THR A 301 -12.29 6.30 11.33
N GLN A 302 -12.60 5.42 10.38
CA GLN A 302 -12.38 5.71 8.96
C GLN A 302 -13.25 6.86 8.44
N LEU A 303 -14.39 7.15 9.10
CA LEU A 303 -15.32 8.21 8.71
C LEU A 303 -14.72 9.62 8.80
N ILE A 304 -13.60 9.77 9.51
CA ILE A 304 -12.81 11.02 9.56
C ILE A 304 -12.39 11.49 8.15
N ARG A 305 -12.27 10.56 7.19
CA ARG A 305 -11.83 10.82 5.81
C ARG A 305 -12.94 11.33 4.88
N LEU A 306 -14.20 11.32 5.33
CA LEU A 306 -15.36 11.67 4.52
C LEU A 306 -15.88 13.07 4.86
N ASN A 307 -16.42 13.79 3.88
CA ASN A 307 -17.20 15.00 4.19
C ASN A 307 -18.57 14.59 4.72
N LEU A 308 -19.10 15.35 5.67
CA LEU A 308 -20.41 15.09 6.24
C LEU A 308 -21.49 15.04 5.14
N GLY A 309 -22.26 13.96 5.11
CA GLY A 309 -23.28 13.68 4.08
C GLY A 309 -22.80 12.76 2.95
N ASP A 310 -21.50 12.51 2.82
CA ASP A 310 -20.96 11.56 1.84
C ASP A 310 -21.17 10.10 2.30
N ASP A 311 -21.32 9.20 1.34
CA ASP A 311 -21.25 7.75 1.53
C ASP A 311 -19.81 7.25 1.23
N VAL A 312 -19.50 6.00 1.57
CA VAL A 312 -18.18 5.42 1.25
C VAL A 312 -18.09 5.08 -0.24
N GLU A 313 -17.06 5.58 -0.93
CA GLU A 313 -16.81 5.31 -2.35
C GLU A 313 -15.57 4.43 -2.61
N GLU A 314 -14.49 4.66 -1.88
CA GLU A 314 -13.19 4.01 -2.07
C GLU A 314 -13.27 2.52 -1.70
N ALA A 315 -12.72 1.64 -2.56
CA ALA A 315 -12.89 0.19 -2.46
C ALA A 315 -12.34 -0.43 -1.17
N HIS A 316 -11.21 0.08 -0.66
CA HIS A 316 -10.62 -0.39 0.59
C HIS A 316 -11.45 0.06 1.81
N MET A 317 -11.89 1.32 1.86
CA MET A 317 -12.82 1.81 2.89
C MET A 317 -14.13 1.02 2.88
N ARG A 318 -14.69 0.76 1.69
CA ARG A 318 -15.91 -0.07 1.54
C ARG A 318 -15.71 -1.44 2.13
N ASN A 319 -14.57 -2.09 1.87
CA ASN A 319 -14.33 -3.43 2.36
C ASN A 319 -14.22 -3.51 3.87
N ARG A 320 -13.45 -2.60 4.48
CA ARG A 320 -13.31 -2.52 5.94
C ARG A 320 -14.66 -2.28 6.60
N GLN A 321 -15.50 -1.45 5.96
CA GLN A 321 -16.84 -1.20 6.43
C GLN A 321 -17.73 -2.44 6.33
N TRP A 322 -17.82 -3.09 5.15
CA TRP A 322 -18.73 -4.24 5.02
C TRP A 322 -18.28 -5.45 5.84
N VAL A 323 -16.97 -5.69 5.99
CA VAL A 323 -16.46 -6.73 6.87
C VAL A 323 -16.92 -6.48 8.29
N SER A 324 -16.66 -5.27 8.81
CA SER A 324 -16.96 -4.92 10.21
C SER A 324 -18.46 -4.85 10.49
N ALA A 325 -19.25 -4.25 9.59
CA ALA A 325 -20.69 -4.10 9.76
C ALA A 325 -21.42 -5.45 9.65
N TRP A 326 -20.95 -6.36 8.79
CA TRP A 326 -21.51 -7.71 8.69
C TRP A 326 -21.29 -8.50 9.97
N VAL A 327 -20.06 -8.57 10.48
CA VAL A 327 -19.76 -9.33 11.71
C VAL A 327 -20.42 -8.68 12.93
N TYR A 328 -20.51 -7.34 12.98
CA TYR A 328 -21.28 -6.63 13.99
C TYR A 328 -22.74 -7.07 13.95
N GLU A 329 -23.41 -7.04 12.80
CA GLU A 329 -24.81 -7.47 12.68
C GLU A 329 -25.01 -8.94 13.06
N LYS A 330 -24.19 -9.86 12.53
CA LYS A 330 -24.34 -11.29 12.79
C LYS A 330 -23.99 -11.67 14.23
N GLY A 331 -23.11 -10.92 14.87
CA GLY A 331 -22.75 -11.10 16.28
C GLY A 331 -23.72 -10.50 17.29
N LYS A 332 -24.71 -9.69 16.87
CA LYS A 332 -25.62 -8.96 17.79
C LYS A 332 -26.35 -9.86 18.78
N ALA A 333 -26.86 -11.02 18.33
CA ALA A 333 -27.63 -11.92 19.18
C ALA A 333 -26.81 -12.50 20.35
N ASP A 334 -25.50 -12.63 20.14
CA ASP A 334 -24.53 -13.15 21.09
C ASP A 334 -23.73 -12.04 21.82
N ASN A 335 -24.04 -10.77 21.54
CA ASN A 335 -23.30 -9.59 22.00
C ASN A 335 -21.78 -9.66 21.71
N VAL A 336 -21.38 -10.23 20.56
CA VAL A 336 -19.95 -10.42 20.19
C VAL A 336 -19.20 -9.09 20.13
N ILE A 337 -19.82 -8.09 19.51
CA ILE A 337 -19.33 -6.71 19.46
C ILE A 337 -20.46 -5.82 19.98
N GLU A 338 -20.13 -4.94 20.93
CA GLU A 338 -21.06 -4.03 21.57
C GLU A 338 -20.78 -2.58 21.18
N LYS A 339 -21.81 -1.85 20.75
CA LYS A 339 -21.76 -0.39 20.56
C LYS A 339 -22.10 0.28 21.89
N ILE A 340 -21.10 0.90 22.52
CA ILE A 340 -21.20 1.56 23.82
C ILE A 340 -21.31 3.07 23.61
N THR A 341 -22.15 3.75 24.40
CA THR A 341 -22.15 5.21 24.46
C THR A 341 -21.80 5.66 25.87
N ARG A 342 -20.75 6.47 26.01
CA ARG A 342 -20.33 7.11 27.28
C ARG A 342 -20.14 8.59 27.05
N ASP A 343 -20.77 9.42 27.88
CA ASP A 343 -20.68 10.89 27.80
C ASP A 343 -20.95 11.47 26.40
N GLY A 344 -21.91 10.87 25.67
CA GLY A 344 -22.27 11.28 24.31
C GLY A 344 -21.29 10.84 23.23
N LYS A 345 -20.31 10.00 23.55
CA LYS A 345 -19.33 9.43 22.62
C LYS A 345 -19.56 7.94 22.42
N THR A 346 -19.52 7.49 21.17
CA THR A 346 -19.63 6.11 20.75
C THR A 346 -18.29 5.39 20.82
N TYR A 347 -18.30 4.15 21.28
CA TYR A 347 -17.18 3.21 21.31
C TYR A 347 -17.66 1.83 20.85
N PHE A 348 -16.75 0.99 20.39
CA PHE A 348 -17.03 -0.40 20.09
C PHE A 348 -16.15 -1.28 20.97
N ASN A 349 -16.77 -2.29 21.61
CA ASN A 349 -16.07 -3.25 22.46
C ASN A 349 -16.27 -4.66 21.92
N ILE A 350 -15.19 -5.44 21.84
CA ILE A 350 -15.25 -6.85 21.45
C ILE A 350 -15.37 -7.69 22.73
N ASN A 351 -16.55 -8.27 22.96
CA ASN A 351 -16.80 -9.09 24.15
C ASN A 351 -16.33 -10.54 23.97
N ASP A 352 -16.26 -11.04 22.73
CA ASP A 352 -15.91 -12.43 22.43
C ASP A 352 -15.09 -12.54 21.13
N TYR A 353 -13.77 -12.47 21.27
CA TYR A 353 -12.82 -12.56 20.15
C TYR A 353 -12.88 -13.93 19.44
N ASP A 354 -13.18 -15.01 20.18
CA ASP A 354 -13.22 -16.36 19.61
C ASP A 354 -14.46 -16.49 18.69
N LYS A 355 -15.63 -15.99 19.13
CA LYS A 355 -16.82 -15.90 18.26
C LYS A 355 -16.61 -14.94 17.09
N LEU A 356 -15.91 -13.83 17.29
CA LEU A 356 -15.59 -12.92 16.19
C LEU A 356 -14.71 -13.60 15.13
N HIS A 357 -13.71 -14.38 15.54
CA HIS A 357 -12.90 -15.19 14.65
C HIS A 357 -13.75 -16.21 13.85
N GLU A 358 -14.73 -16.85 14.49
CA GLU A 358 -15.69 -17.71 13.77
C GLU A 358 -16.52 -16.94 12.73
N LEU A 359 -16.99 -15.73 13.05
CA LEU A 359 -17.74 -14.87 12.13
C LEU A 359 -16.88 -14.43 10.94
N PHE A 360 -15.62 -14.06 11.16
CA PHE A 360 -14.68 -13.79 10.07
C PHE A 360 -14.48 -15.02 9.18
N GLY A 361 -14.36 -16.22 9.76
CA GLY A 361 -14.27 -17.45 8.98
C GLY A 361 -15.53 -17.74 8.14
N GLN A 362 -16.72 -17.47 8.68
CA GLN A 362 -17.98 -17.60 7.94
C GLN A 362 -18.06 -16.60 6.77
N LEU A 363 -17.69 -15.34 7.00
CA LEU A 363 -17.70 -14.32 5.96
C LEU A 363 -16.63 -14.58 4.91
N LEU A 364 -15.45 -15.08 5.29
CA LEU A 364 -14.39 -15.52 4.37
C LEU A 364 -14.89 -16.64 3.46
N LYS A 365 -15.59 -17.62 4.02
CA LYS A 365 -16.18 -18.72 3.25
C LYS A 365 -17.18 -18.20 2.22
N GLU A 366 -18.06 -17.28 2.61
CA GLU A 366 -19.07 -16.72 1.72
C GLU A 366 -18.46 -15.81 0.65
N THR A 367 -17.54 -14.93 1.00
CA THR A 367 -16.86 -14.06 0.03
C THR A 367 -16.03 -14.86 -0.98
N GLN A 368 -15.39 -15.94 -0.54
CA GLN A 368 -14.75 -16.89 -1.47
C GLN A 368 -15.77 -17.59 -2.36
N ARG A 369 -16.94 -18.02 -1.85
CA ARG A 369 -18.00 -18.61 -2.69
C ARG A 369 -18.46 -17.63 -3.76
N ILE A 370 -18.77 -16.39 -3.37
CA ILE A 370 -19.19 -15.31 -4.26
C ILE A 370 -18.17 -15.13 -5.40
N LYS A 371 -16.88 -15.04 -5.05
CA LYS A 371 -15.78 -14.95 -6.02
C LYS A 371 -15.73 -16.17 -6.94
N SER A 372 -15.70 -17.37 -6.36
CA SER A 372 -15.50 -18.63 -7.07
C SER A 372 -16.64 -18.98 -8.01
N GLU A 373 -17.86 -18.53 -7.72
CA GLU A 373 -19.07 -18.76 -8.51
C GLU A 373 -19.42 -17.58 -9.43
N GLY A 374 -18.77 -16.42 -9.29
CA GLY A 374 -19.09 -15.21 -10.06
C GLY A 374 -20.47 -14.64 -9.70
N ASP A 375 -20.87 -14.73 -8.43
CA ASP A 375 -22.21 -14.37 -7.96
C ASP A 375 -22.36 -12.84 -7.79
N TYR A 376 -22.64 -12.17 -8.91
CA TYR A 376 -22.83 -10.72 -8.93
C TYR A 376 -23.92 -10.25 -7.96
N LYS A 377 -25.00 -11.01 -7.80
CA LYS A 377 -26.13 -10.56 -6.96
C LYS A 377 -25.79 -10.63 -5.49
N ALA A 378 -25.06 -11.66 -5.06
CA ALA A 378 -24.59 -11.78 -3.69
C ALA A 378 -23.56 -10.69 -3.35
N VAL A 379 -22.59 -10.40 -4.23
CA VAL A 379 -21.63 -9.30 -3.97
C VAL A 379 -22.31 -7.94 -3.91
N GLU A 380 -23.26 -7.67 -4.81
CA GLU A 380 -24.05 -6.44 -4.79
C GLU A 380 -24.81 -6.31 -3.46
N THR A 381 -25.44 -7.40 -3.01
CA THR A 381 -26.18 -7.40 -1.74
C THR A 381 -25.25 -7.15 -0.55
N LEU A 382 -24.10 -7.81 -0.50
CA LEU A 382 -23.10 -7.64 0.58
C LEU A 382 -22.59 -6.18 0.63
N VAL A 383 -22.12 -5.66 -0.51
CA VAL A 383 -21.50 -4.34 -0.58
C VAL A 383 -22.53 -3.23 -0.35
N GLU A 384 -23.69 -3.28 -1.00
CA GLU A 384 -24.69 -2.21 -0.88
C GLU A 384 -25.37 -2.19 0.50
N THR A 385 -25.47 -3.34 1.17
CA THR A 385 -26.07 -3.42 2.52
C THR A 385 -25.10 -2.93 3.60
N TYR A 386 -23.81 -3.29 3.51
CA TYR A 386 -22.87 -3.12 4.61
C TYR A 386 -21.71 -2.16 4.31
N GLY A 387 -21.37 -1.93 3.04
CA GLY A 387 -20.12 -1.26 2.64
C GLY A 387 -20.26 0.18 2.17
N VAL A 388 -21.47 0.64 1.85
CA VAL A 388 -21.68 1.95 1.21
C VAL A 388 -22.23 2.98 2.19
N LYS A 389 -23.33 2.65 2.88
CA LYS A 389 -24.10 3.63 3.66
C LYS A 389 -23.42 4.00 4.97
N VAL A 390 -23.33 5.29 5.24
CA VAL A 390 -22.76 5.84 6.46
C VAL A 390 -23.87 6.24 7.43
N ASP A 391 -23.74 5.83 8.71
CA ASP A 391 -24.55 6.37 9.80
C ASP A 391 -24.15 7.83 10.04
N GLN A 392 -24.97 8.75 9.53
CA GLN A 392 -24.65 10.18 9.53
C GLN A 392 -24.61 10.80 10.93
N ASP A 393 -25.33 10.23 11.90
CA ASP A 393 -25.26 10.70 13.29
C ASP A 393 -23.91 10.31 13.91
N LEU A 394 -23.46 9.07 13.70
CA LEU A 394 -22.12 8.64 14.11
C LEU A 394 -21.02 9.42 13.36
N HIS A 395 -21.20 9.68 12.07
CA HIS A 395 -20.24 10.46 11.27
C HIS A 395 -20.07 11.88 11.81
N ALA A 396 -21.18 12.57 12.11
CA ALA A 396 -21.14 13.89 12.73
C ALA A 396 -20.43 13.87 14.09
N GLU A 397 -20.70 12.86 14.91
CA GLU A 397 -20.02 12.65 16.19
C GLU A 397 -18.51 12.45 16.02
N VAL A 398 -18.09 11.57 15.10
CA VAL A 398 -16.69 11.28 14.81
C VAL A 398 -15.96 12.53 14.34
N LEU A 399 -16.56 13.31 13.43
CA LEU A 399 -15.97 14.56 12.95
C LEU A 399 -15.86 15.59 14.08
N GLU A 400 -16.86 15.72 14.94
CA GLU A 400 -16.82 16.63 16.09
C GLU A 400 -15.70 16.23 17.08
N ARG A 401 -15.63 14.95 17.44
CA ARG A 401 -14.55 14.42 18.30
C ARG A 401 -13.18 14.63 17.67
N ASN A 402 -13.07 14.51 16.34
CA ASN A 402 -11.80 14.67 15.66
C ASN A 402 -11.33 16.14 15.53
N LYS A 403 -12.22 17.14 15.66
CA LYS A 403 -11.84 18.58 15.58
C LYS A 403 -10.80 19.00 16.60
N GLN A 404 -10.71 18.30 17.74
CA GLN A 404 -9.70 18.58 18.76
C GLN A 404 -8.28 18.22 18.31
N PHE A 405 -8.15 17.35 17.29
CA PHE A 405 -6.87 16.99 16.70
C PHE A 405 -6.59 17.89 15.51
N THR A 406 -5.62 18.79 15.67
CA THR A 406 -5.25 19.77 14.64
C THR A 406 -4.42 19.17 13.50
N SER A 407 -4.32 17.85 13.38
CA SER A 407 -3.57 17.25 12.28
C SER A 407 -4.26 17.57 10.96
N ALA A 408 -3.52 18.04 9.98
CA ALA A 408 -4.06 18.32 8.66
C ALA A 408 -4.66 17.06 8.02
N PRO A 409 -5.67 17.19 7.14
CA PRO A 409 -6.27 16.05 6.43
C PRO A 409 -5.31 15.42 5.42
N TYR A 410 -4.29 16.16 4.99
CA TYR A 410 -3.22 15.68 4.12
C TYR A 410 -1.93 15.61 4.91
N SER A 411 -1.19 14.52 4.73
CA SER A 411 0.17 14.40 5.27
C SER A 411 1.18 14.52 4.14
N GLY A 412 2.38 14.95 4.52
CA GLY A 412 3.54 14.87 3.65
C GLY A 412 4.76 14.53 4.50
N PHE A 413 5.78 14.00 3.84
CA PHE A 413 6.99 13.49 4.48
C PHE A 413 8.18 14.36 4.10
N VAL A 414 9.05 14.59 5.07
CA VAL A 414 10.39 15.09 4.79
C VAL A 414 11.29 13.89 4.52
N ASN A 415 12.14 13.98 3.50
CA ASN A 415 13.11 12.93 3.24
C ASN A 415 14.19 12.92 4.33
N PRO A 416 14.80 11.77 4.65
CA PRO A 416 16.06 11.76 5.39
C PRO A 416 17.20 12.35 4.53
N VAL A 417 18.27 12.77 5.18
CA VAL A 417 19.52 13.19 4.53
C VAL A 417 20.56 12.08 4.69
N LEU A 418 20.96 11.49 3.56
CA LEU A 418 21.98 10.43 3.47
C LEU A 418 23.36 11.08 3.31
N VAL A 419 24.21 10.98 4.33
CA VAL A 419 25.53 11.62 4.36
C VAL A 419 26.63 10.55 4.27
N PRO A 420 27.43 10.50 3.19
CA PRO A 420 28.52 9.55 3.09
C PRO A 420 29.69 9.94 4.00
N GLU A 421 30.22 8.98 4.74
CA GLU A 421 31.47 9.09 5.47
C GLU A 421 32.59 8.47 4.64
N MET A 422 33.59 9.28 4.29
CA MET A 422 34.70 8.90 3.42
C MET A 422 35.96 8.59 4.21
N ASP A 423 36.73 7.60 3.77
CA ASP A 423 38.08 7.36 4.27
C ASP A 423 39.12 8.34 3.66
N ALA A 424 40.40 8.15 4.00
CA ALA A 424 41.48 9.00 3.48
C ALA A 424 41.73 8.85 1.97
N ASN A 425 41.23 7.78 1.34
CA ASN A 425 41.34 7.51 -0.09
C ASN A 425 40.11 8.00 -0.87
N GLY A 426 39.08 8.49 -0.17
CA GLY A 426 37.81 8.92 -0.78
C GLY A 426 36.80 7.79 -0.98
N GLU A 427 37.01 6.63 -0.34
CA GLU A 427 36.07 5.51 -0.37
C GLU A 427 34.97 5.68 0.69
N ILE A 428 33.73 5.35 0.33
CA ILE A 428 32.60 5.38 1.27
C ILE A 428 32.76 4.23 2.27
N THR A 429 32.83 4.56 3.55
CA THR A 429 32.92 3.58 4.65
C THR A 429 31.61 3.40 5.41
N ALA A 430 30.76 4.44 5.41
CA ALA A 430 29.42 4.39 5.99
C ALA A 430 28.51 5.44 5.34
N ILE A 431 27.20 5.24 5.45
CA ILE A 431 26.18 6.25 5.14
C ILE A 431 25.46 6.58 6.44
N LYS A 432 25.62 7.82 6.90
CA LYS A 432 24.89 8.32 8.06
C LYS A 432 23.54 8.86 7.62
N VAL A 433 22.47 8.30 8.18
CA VAL A 433 21.10 8.78 7.97
C VAL A 433 20.79 9.84 9.01
N THR A 434 20.46 11.05 8.58
CA THR A 434 20.06 12.16 9.45
C THR A 434 18.69 12.70 9.05
N GLN A 435 18.02 13.42 9.94
CA GLN A 435 16.72 14.04 9.64
C GLN A 435 16.92 15.54 9.43
N PRO A 436 16.21 16.17 8.47
CA PRO A 436 16.22 17.62 8.34
C PRO A 436 15.59 18.26 9.58
N GLU A 437 16.08 19.43 9.97
CA GLU A 437 15.55 20.14 11.15
C GLU A 437 14.09 20.56 10.97
N SER A 438 13.68 20.86 9.74
CA SER A 438 12.31 21.26 9.41
C SER A 438 12.03 21.11 7.92
N PHE A 439 10.75 21.03 7.57
CA PHE A 439 10.30 21.04 6.18
C PHE A 439 10.77 22.29 5.40
N PRO A 440 10.62 23.55 5.89
CA PRO A 440 11.17 24.71 5.20
C PRO A 440 12.69 24.64 5.02
N GLY A 441 13.41 24.13 6.02
CA GLY A 441 14.86 23.95 5.94
C GLY A 441 15.26 23.00 4.80
N GLN A 442 14.59 21.85 4.70
CA GLN A 442 14.83 20.91 3.60
C GLN A 442 14.48 21.52 2.23
N MET A 443 13.36 22.22 2.10
CA MET A 443 12.96 22.83 0.83
C MET A 443 13.92 23.95 0.38
N LEU A 444 14.45 24.73 1.32
CA LEU A 444 15.49 25.71 1.04
C LEU A 444 16.82 25.05 0.63
N ASP A 445 17.19 23.94 1.26
CA ASP A 445 18.37 23.16 0.89
C ASP A 445 18.24 22.60 -0.54
N TYR A 446 17.09 21.99 -0.86
CA TYR A 446 16.78 21.52 -2.21
C TYR A 446 16.81 22.62 -3.25
N SER A 447 16.21 23.77 -2.96
CA SER A 447 16.22 24.93 -3.87
C SER A 447 17.64 25.44 -4.13
N LYS A 448 18.54 25.32 -3.16
CA LYS A 448 19.92 25.79 -3.27
C LYS A 448 20.84 24.79 -3.96
N HIS A 449 20.67 23.51 -3.70
CA HIS A 449 21.62 22.46 -4.08
C HIS A 449 21.13 21.55 -5.22
N TYR A 450 19.81 21.49 -5.46
CA TYR A 450 19.19 20.55 -6.40
C TYR A 450 18.23 21.23 -7.40
N SER A 451 18.31 22.55 -7.56
CA SER A 451 17.52 23.33 -8.54
C SER A 451 18.34 23.63 -9.80
N PHE A 452 18.36 22.69 -10.75
CA PHE A 452 19.20 22.76 -11.95
C PHE A 452 18.50 23.35 -13.20
N LEU A 453 17.20 23.62 -13.13
CA LEU A 453 16.45 24.19 -14.23
C LEU A 453 16.53 25.73 -14.23
N PRO A 454 16.50 26.38 -15.41
CA PRO A 454 16.29 27.81 -15.50
C PRO A 454 14.87 28.19 -15.03
N GLU A 455 14.68 29.46 -14.69
CA GLU A 455 13.37 30.02 -14.32
C GLU A 455 12.33 29.89 -15.45
N VAL A 456 12.79 29.91 -16.71
CA VAL A 456 11.96 29.75 -17.91
C VAL A 456 12.48 28.56 -18.72
N ASN A 457 11.61 27.56 -18.94
CA ASN A 457 11.91 26.30 -19.64
C ASN A 457 11.21 26.20 -21.00
#